data_AF-A0AA38CYB7-F1
#
_entry.id   AF-A0AA38CYB7-F1
#
_cell.length_a   1.000
_cell.length_b   1.000
_cell.length_c   1.000
_cell.angle_alpha   90.00
_cell.angle_beta   90.00
_cell.angle_gamma   90.00
#
_symmetry.space_group_name_H-M   'P 1'
#
loop_
_entity.id
_entity.type
_entity.pdbx_description
1 polymer ?
#
loop_
_entity_poly.entity_id
_entity_poly.type
_entity_poly.pdbx_seq_one_letter_code
_entity_poly.pdbx_strand_id
1 'polypeptide(L)'
;MTMKLKGFLVLLAVLNLLVLCYYIVHFPTSNENFLHRAPLARREVFPGSNPARGKNDKRRSSSFDGKLWPDLPSYMPWRSDVKAKASSCEAYFGNGFNKIYDPLDNSPNRKNIDINLSGSSFKCYYSETLETSICEGRRMAMFPERIEMSRGGEDVEAVLGREEEAELPKYSDGAFQIEAPPNYVIGDGRVVSGELLDQIMPQGAVHTHTMRSLLQTLRVVPSSEFVCNQWIEEPTLLLTRFEYANLFHTYTDWYSAYVTSRVAGLPKRPHLIFVDGHCK
;
A
#
# COMPACT_ATOMS: atom_id res chain seq x y z
N MET A 1 -37.02 -42.77 2.49
CA MET A 1 -35.97 -41.83 2.01
C MET A 1 -35.12 -41.22 3.14
N THR A 2 -35.27 -41.66 4.40
CA THR A 2 -34.58 -41.10 5.58
C THR A 2 -33.31 -41.87 6.00
N MET A 3 -33.15 -43.13 5.58
CA MET A 3 -31.95 -43.93 5.89
C MET A 3 -30.69 -43.48 5.12
N LYS A 4 -30.85 -42.87 3.94
CA LYS A 4 -29.72 -42.38 3.13
C LYS A 4 -29.07 -41.11 3.71
N LEU A 5 -29.85 -40.25 4.36
CA LEU A 5 -29.36 -39.00 4.95
C LEU A 5 -28.52 -39.25 6.21
N LYS A 6 -28.91 -40.22 7.05
CA LYS A 6 -28.12 -40.60 8.24
C LYS A 6 -26.77 -41.20 7.85
N GLY A 7 -26.73 -42.06 6.82
CA GLY A 7 -25.47 -42.61 6.32
C GLY A 7 -24.54 -41.54 5.74
N PHE A 8 -25.10 -40.56 5.02
CA PHE A 8 -24.34 -39.44 4.48
C PHE A 8 -23.76 -38.52 5.56
N LEU A 9 -24.53 -38.21 6.61
CA LEU A 9 -24.06 -37.42 7.75
C LEU A 9 -22.96 -38.13 8.54
N VAL A 10 -23.08 -39.46 8.73
CA VAL A 10 -22.02 -40.25 9.38
C VAL A 10 -20.75 -40.26 8.53
N LEU A 11 -20.87 -40.39 7.21
CA LEU A 11 -19.73 -40.35 6.29
C LEU A 11 -19.02 -38.98 6.36
N LEU A 12 -19.77 -37.87 6.36
CA LEU A 12 -19.23 -36.52 6.51
C LEU A 12 -18.51 -36.33 7.85
N ALA A 13 -19.09 -36.82 8.95
CA ALA A 13 -18.47 -36.73 10.26
C ALA A 13 -17.15 -37.52 10.33
N VAL A 14 -17.14 -38.75 9.78
CA VAL A 14 -15.93 -39.57 9.71
C VAL A 14 -14.86 -38.90 8.84
N LEU A 15 -15.23 -38.35 7.67
CA LEU A 15 -14.28 -37.68 6.79
C LEU A 15 -13.67 -36.43 7.45
N ASN A 16 -14.48 -35.60 8.12
CA ASN A 16 -13.98 -34.43 8.85
C ASN A 16 -13.07 -34.84 10.03
N LEU A 17 -13.39 -35.92 10.73
CA LEU A 17 -12.55 -36.45 11.80
C LEU A 17 -11.19 -36.94 11.26
N LEU A 18 -11.18 -37.63 10.13
CA LEU A 18 -9.95 -38.11 9.49
C LEU A 18 -9.07 -36.95 9.02
N VAL A 19 -9.66 -35.90 8.44
CA VAL A 19 -8.93 -34.67 8.06
C VAL A 19 -8.38 -33.96 9.30
N LEU A 20 -9.16 -33.87 10.37
CA LEU A 20 -8.70 -33.28 11.64
C LEU A 20 -7.55 -34.09 12.27
N CYS A 21 -7.65 -35.42 12.28
CA CYS A 21 -6.59 -36.31 12.75
C CYS A 21 -5.33 -36.18 11.89
N TYR A 22 -5.47 -36.13 10.56
CA TYR A 22 -4.36 -35.87 9.65
C TYR A 22 -3.69 -34.53 9.96
N TYR A 23 -4.49 -33.48 10.17
CA TYR A 23 -3.99 -32.15 10.51
C TYR A 23 -3.23 -32.16 11.85
N ILE A 24 -3.76 -32.77 12.90
CA ILE A 24 -3.10 -32.82 14.22
C ILE A 24 -1.81 -33.65 14.17
N VAL A 25 -1.78 -34.74 13.40
CA VAL A 25 -0.60 -35.62 13.27
C VAL A 25 0.50 -34.98 12.44
N HIS A 26 0.15 -34.29 11.35
CA HIS A 26 1.13 -33.65 10.46
C HIS A 26 1.51 -32.22 10.85
N PHE A 27 0.64 -31.54 11.60
CA PHE A 27 0.87 -30.21 12.15
C PHE A 27 0.66 -30.24 13.67
N PRO A 28 1.51 -30.96 14.42
CA PRO A 28 1.47 -30.89 15.88
C PRO A 28 1.64 -29.43 16.26
N THR A 29 0.66 -28.88 16.98
CA THR A 29 0.74 -27.55 17.56
C THR A 29 2.06 -27.45 18.32
N SER A 30 2.99 -26.63 17.82
CA SER A 30 4.26 -26.33 18.46
C SER A 30 4.00 -25.46 19.69
N ASN A 31 3.39 -26.05 20.73
CA ASN A 31 3.55 -25.57 22.09
C ASN A 31 4.75 -26.31 22.66
N GLU A 32 5.89 -25.63 22.62
CA GLU A 32 6.94 -25.57 23.65
C GLU A 32 8.18 -24.93 22.99
N ASN A 33 8.65 -23.81 23.58
CA ASN A 33 9.92 -23.11 23.34
C ASN A 33 9.98 -21.98 22.28
N PHE A 34 9.07 -21.00 22.34
CA PHE A 34 9.38 -19.62 21.90
C PHE A 34 9.93 -18.73 23.03
N LEU A 35 10.47 -19.33 24.11
CA LEU A 35 11.44 -18.66 24.98
C LEU A 35 12.84 -18.86 24.40
N HIS A 36 13.10 -18.25 23.24
CA HIS A 36 14.47 -17.94 22.88
C HIS A 36 14.97 -16.84 23.80
N ARG A 37 15.60 -17.30 24.89
CA ARG A 37 16.72 -16.65 25.56
C ARG A 37 17.48 -15.81 24.53
N ALA A 38 17.39 -14.49 24.63
CA ALA A 38 18.20 -13.59 23.83
C ALA A 38 19.65 -14.10 23.89
N PRO A 39 20.32 -14.38 22.77
CA PRO A 39 21.76 -14.46 22.80
C PRO A 39 22.20 -13.10 23.33
N LEU A 40 22.92 -13.09 24.44
CA LEU A 40 23.75 -11.95 24.80
C LEU A 40 24.58 -11.65 23.55
N ALA A 41 24.16 -10.63 22.81
CA ALA A 41 24.91 -10.12 21.68
C ALA A 41 26.27 -9.75 22.27
N ARG A 42 27.23 -10.62 21.98
CA ARG A 42 28.64 -10.39 22.22
C ARG A 42 28.92 -9.03 21.63
N ARG A 43 29.25 -8.08 22.51
CA ARG A 43 29.81 -6.77 22.18
C ARG A 43 31.01 -7.02 21.28
N GLU A 44 30.81 -7.02 19.97
CA GLU A 44 31.92 -6.81 19.06
C GLU A 44 32.31 -5.35 19.18
N VAL A 45 33.41 -5.18 19.90
CA VAL A 45 34.16 -3.95 20.02
C VAL A 45 34.61 -3.56 18.61
N PHE A 46 33.95 -2.57 18.01
CA PHE A 46 34.53 -1.82 16.90
C PHE A 46 35.71 -1.01 17.45
N PRO A 47 36.97 -1.24 17.03
CA PRO A 47 38.08 -0.40 17.42
C PRO A 47 38.12 0.85 16.54
N GLY A 48 37.87 2.00 17.18
CA GLY A 48 38.63 3.23 16.97
C GLY A 48 38.46 3.98 15.65
N SER A 49 37.58 4.99 15.65
CA SER A 49 37.97 6.32 15.15
C SER A 49 37.22 7.42 15.93
N ASN A 50 37.99 8.11 16.77
CA ASN A 50 37.81 9.38 17.49
C ASN A 50 36.42 10.04 17.67
N PRO A 51 36.03 10.39 18.92
CA PRO A 51 34.88 11.25 19.18
C PRO A 51 35.29 12.72 19.06
N ALA A 52 35.10 13.28 17.87
CA ALA A 52 35.20 14.73 17.68
C ALA A 52 33.89 15.26 17.10
N ARG A 53 33.08 15.83 18.01
CA ARG A 53 32.36 17.09 17.79
C ARG A 53 31.34 17.09 16.63
N GLY A 54 30.10 16.77 16.98
CA GLY A 54 28.96 16.96 16.07
C GLY A 54 27.61 16.91 16.79
N LYS A 55 27.40 17.75 17.81
CA LYS A 55 26.05 18.20 18.15
C LYS A 55 25.48 18.85 16.89
N ASN A 56 24.60 18.18 16.12
CA ASN A 56 23.59 18.82 15.26
C ASN A 56 22.66 17.90 14.41
N ASP A 57 22.51 16.59 14.66
CA ASP A 57 21.50 15.78 13.95
C ASP A 57 20.08 15.85 14.55
N LYS A 58 19.67 17.04 15.02
CA LYS A 58 18.28 17.35 15.42
C LYS A 58 17.63 18.39 14.49
N ARG A 59 17.90 18.35 13.18
CA ARG A 59 17.29 19.28 12.22
C ARG A 59 16.80 18.59 10.95
N ARG A 60 15.62 17.98 11.07
CA ARG A 60 14.45 18.04 10.15
C ARG A 60 13.50 16.88 10.48
N SER A 61 13.03 16.83 11.72
CA SER A 61 11.74 16.17 11.98
C SER A 61 10.70 17.21 11.58
N SER A 62 10.01 17.02 10.45
CA SER A 62 8.70 17.67 10.31
C SER A 62 7.90 17.30 11.57
N SER A 63 7.26 18.27 12.19
CA SER A 63 6.53 18.09 13.45
C SER A 63 5.19 17.40 13.20
N PHE A 64 5.20 16.31 12.43
CA PHE A 64 4.01 15.50 12.28
C PHE A 64 3.71 14.83 13.62
N ASP A 65 2.58 15.18 14.25
CA ASP A 65 2.12 14.58 15.51
C ASP A 65 1.43 13.23 15.27
N GLY A 66 2.12 12.34 14.55
CA GLY A 66 1.67 10.99 14.25
C GLY A 66 2.17 9.97 15.25
N LYS A 67 1.35 8.96 15.53
CA LYS A 67 1.74 7.81 16.36
C LYS A 67 2.89 7.05 15.70
N LEU A 68 3.95 6.79 16.47
CA LEU A 68 5.06 5.96 16.03
C LEU A 68 4.61 4.51 15.78
N TRP A 69 5.35 3.83 14.92
CA TRP A 69 5.25 2.38 14.82
C TRP A 69 5.79 1.71 16.10
N PRO A 70 5.22 0.59 16.55
CA PRO A 70 5.82 -0.18 17.64
C PRO A 70 7.23 -0.62 17.28
N ASP A 71 8.13 -0.68 18.26
CA ASP A 71 9.51 -1.15 18.07
C ASP A 71 9.55 -2.68 18.01
N LEU A 72 9.03 -3.25 16.92
CA LEU A 72 9.12 -4.68 16.60
C LEU A 72 9.73 -4.86 15.21
N PRO A 73 10.46 -5.97 14.96
CA PRO A 73 11.06 -6.26 13.66
C PRO A 73 10.06 -6.22 12.49
N SER A 74 8.82 -6.66 12.71
CA SER A 74 7.76 -6.60 11.69
C SER A 74 7.49 -5.18 11.22
N TYR A 75 7.58 -4.18 12.10
CA TYR A 75 7.32 -2.78 11.76
C TYR A 75 8.53 -2.05 11.17
N MET A 76 9.68 -2.70 11.00
CA MET A 76 10.80 -2.07 10.29
C MET A 76 10.42 -1.81 8.83
N PRO A 77 10.91 -0.71 8.21
CA PRO A 77 10.72 -0.47 6.79
C PRO A 77 11.15 -1.67 5.95
N TRP A 78 10.34 -2.01 4.96
CA TRP A 78 10.66 -3.08 4.02
C TRP A 78 11.73 -2.58 3.07
N ARG A 79 12.76 -3.40 2.83
CA ARG A 79 13.86 -3.06 1.93
C ARG A 79 13.68 -3.88 0.68
N SER A 80 13.31 -3.24 -0.43
CA SER A 80 13.21 -3.91 -1.73
C SER A 80 14.50 -4.68 -2.02
N ASP A 81 14.40 -5.99 -2.26
CA ASP A 81 15.53 -6.79 -2.69
C ASP A 81 15.38 -7.09 -4.18
N VAL A 82 16.28 -6.52 -4.98
CA VAL A 82 16.34 -6.72 -6.43
C VAL A 82 16.53 -8.20 -6.79
N LYS A 83 17.02 -9.02 -5.85
CA LYS A 83 17.22 -10.47 -6.04
C LYS A 83 16.07 -11.33 -5.49
N ALA A 84 15.07 -10.75 -4.86
CA ALA A 84 13.92 -11.50 -4.36
C ALA A 84 13.22 -12.21 -5.51
N LYS A 85 13.06 -13.52 -5.40
CA LYS A 85 12.29 -14.31 -6.38
C LYS A 85 10.81 -14.15 -6.10
N ALA A 86 9.99 -13.96 -7.13
CA ALA A 86 8.55 -13.74 -6.98
C ALA A 86 7.84 -14.83 -6.16
N SER A 87 8.27 -16.09 -6.22
CA SER A 87 7.66 -17.19 -5.47
C SER A 87 8.21 -17.39 -4.04
N SER A 88 9.05 -16.49 -3.55
CA SER A 88 9.69 -16.62 -2.23
C SER A 88 8.86 -15.98 -1.12
N CYS A 89 8.97 -16.51 0.11
CA CYS A 89 8.33 -15.90 1.28
C CYS A 89 8.74 -14.43 1.46
N GLU A 90 10.02 -14.12 1.25
CA GLU A 90 10.54 -12.75 1.33
C GLU A 90 9.81 -11.79 0.39
N ALA A 91 9.43 -12.27 -0.80
CA ALA A 91 8.72 -11.44 -1.76
C ALA A 91 7.29 -11.09 -1.32
N TYR A 92 6.61 -12.01 -0.61
CA TYR A 92 5.31 -11.74 0.06
C TYR A 92 5.44 -10.78 1.24
N PHE A 93 6.57 -10.83 1.97
CA PHE A 93 6.84 -9.97 3.12
C PHE A 93 7.64 -8.71 2.74
N GLY A 94 7.33 -8.14 1.58
CA GLY A 94 7.74 -6.79 1.21
C GLY A 94 8.96 -6.62 0.34
N ASN A 95 9.81 -7.63 0.29
CA ASN A 95 11.00 -7.56 -0.53
C ASN A 95 10.67 -7.75 -2.02
N GLY A 96 9.41 -8.11 -2.35
CA GLY A 96 8.90 -8.31 -3.71
C GLY A 96 8.54 -7.03 -4.44
N PHE A 97 8.41 -5.89 -3.76
CA PHE A 97 8.21 -4.57 -4.38
C PHE A 97 9.52 -4.02 -4.94
N ASN A 98 10.11 -4.74 -5.89
CA ASN A 98 11.48 -4.53 -6.36
C ASN A 98 11.57 -3.93 -7.77
N LYS A 99 10.46 -3.86 -8.51
CA LYS A 99 10.38 -3.14 -9.79
C LYS A 99 9.92 -1.72 -9.55
N ILE A 100 10.77 -0.75 -9.89
CA ILE A 100 10.51 0.67 -9.67
C ILE A 100 10.24 1.35 -11.01
N TYR A 101 9.12 2.06 -11.08
CA TYR A 101 8.71 2.86 -12.21
C TYR A 101 8.61 4.33 -11.77
N ASP A 102 9.26 5.23 -12.50
CA ASP A 102 9.23 6.68 -12.24
C ASP A 102 8.86 7.40 -13.55
N PRO A 103 7.56 7.66 -13.79
CA PRO A 103 7.10 8.22 -15.07
C PRO A 103 7.47 9.70 -15.25
N LEU A 104 7.90 10.35 -14.17
CA LEU A 104 8.27 11.77 -14.17
C LEU A 104 9.79 11.98 -14.19
N ASP A 105 10.60 10.92 -14.15
CA ASP A 105 12.06 11.00 -14.26
C ASP A 105 12.48 11.20 -15.72
N ASN A 106 12.86 12.42 -16.06
CA ASN A 106 13.39 12.78 -17.37
C ASN A 106 14.93 12.81 -17.43
N SER A 107 15.67 12.28 -16.44
CA SER A 107 17.12 12.45 -16.39
C SER A 107 17.92 11.39 -17.17
N PRO A 108 18.62 11.74 -18.25
CA PRO A 108 19.58 10.85 -18.91
C PRO A 108 20.91 10.69 -18.14
N ASN A 109 21.11 11.35 -16.98
CA ASN A 109 22.36 11.26 -16.22
C ASN A 109 22.13 11.40 -14.69
N ARG A 110 22.11 10.26 -13.99
CA ARG A 110 22.23 10.17 -12.52
C ARG A 110 23.62 10.58 -12.04
N LYS A 111 24.02 11.84 -12.20
CA LYS A 111 25.20 12.37 -11.52
C LYS A 111 24.76 13.47 -10.57
N ASN A 112 24.68 13.09 -9.28
CA ASN A 112 24.67 13.93 -8.10
C ASN A 112 23.91 15.25 -8.27
N ILE A 113 22.59 15.20 -8.16
CA ILE A 113 21.78 16.40 -7.97
C ILE A 113 21.40 16.46 -6.50
N ASP A 114 21.71 17.62 -5.92
CA ASP A 114 21.58 17.98 -4.53
C ASP A 114 20.23 17.59 -3.91
N ILE A 115 20.29 17.28 -2.61
CA ILE A 115 19.20 16.92 -1.71
C ILE A 115 18.33 18.17 -1.41
N ASN A 116 17.86 18.86 -2.45
CA ASN A 116 16.75 19.79 -2.34
C ASN A 116 15.47 19.02 -2.64
N LEU A 117 14.87 18.51 -1.55
CA LEU A 117 13.63 17.74 -1.45
C LEU A 117 12.35 18.44 -1.98
N SER A 118 12.44 19.41 -2.89
CA SER A 118 11.33 20.26 -3.34
C SER A 118 10.93 19.99 -4.80
N GLY A 119 11.00 18.74 -5.25
CA GLY A 119 10.51 18.32 -6.56
C GLY A 119 9.18 17.58 -6.44
N SER A 120 8.29 17.80 -7.42
CA SER A 120 7.22 16.85 -7.71
C SER A 120 7.81 15.50 -8.14
N SER A 121 7.15 14.41 -7.79
CA SER A 121 7.60 13.07 -8.17
C SER A 121 6.43 12.10 -8.13
N PHE A 122 6.49 11.05 -8.95
CA PHE A 122 5.54 9.96 -8.91
C PHE A 122 6.29 8.64 -9.12
N LYS A 123 6.30 7.78 -8.10
CA LYS A 123 7.05 6.52 -8.14
C LYS A 123 6.15 5.36 -7.80
N CYS A 124 6.13 4.33 -8.63
CA CYS A 124 5.41 3.09 -8.34
C CYS A 124 6.39 1.95 -8.10
N TYR A 125 6.16 1.20 -7.04
CA TYR A 125 6.87 -0.02 -6.68
C TYR A 125 5.92 -1.18 -6.98
N TYR A 126 6.28 -2.02 -7.95
CA TYR A 126 5.47 -3.17 -8.37
C TYR A 126 6.02 -4.46 -7.77
N SER A 127 5.10 -5.33 -7.34
CA SER A 127 5.37 -6.68 -6.88
C SER A 127 4.83 -7.70 -7.85
N GLU A 128 5.71 -8.51 -8.47
CA GLU A 128 5.31 -9.67 -9.27
C GLU A 128 4.58 -10.72 -8.42
N THR A 129 4.92 -10.81 -7.14
CA THR A 129 4.33 -11.79 -6.21
C THR A 129 2.88 -11.50 -5.90
N LEU A 130 2.55 -10.22 -5.73
CA LEU A 130 1.23 -9.75 -5.35
C LEU A 130 0.44 -9.19 -6.53
N GLU A 131 1.06 -9.15 -7.72
CA GLU A 131 0.51 -8.58 -8.96
C GLU A 131 -0.09 -7.17 -8.77
N THR A 132 0.56 -6.36 -7.93
CA THR A 132 0.06 -5.03 -7.52
C THR A 132 1.18 -4.04 -7.30
N SER A 133 0.83 -2.75 -7.29
CA SER A 133 1.75 -1.65 -7.08
C SER A 133 1.39 -0.77 -5.89
N ILE A 134 2.43 -0.19 -5.30
CA ILE A 134 2.34 0.93 -4.37
C ILE A 134 2.91 2.15 -5.06
N CYS A 135 2.11 3.22 -5.19
CA CYS A 135 2.55 4.45 -5.83
C CYS A 135 2.65 5.61 -4.82
N GLU A 136 3.78 6.31 -4.83
CA GLU A 136 4.07 7.50 -4.02
C GLU A 136 4.04 8.74 -4.92
N GLY A 137 3.13 9.67 -4.63
CA GLY A 137 3.04 10.97 -5.29
C GLY A 137 3.47 12.11 -4.38
N ARG A 138 4.27 13.05 -4.89
CA ARG A 138 4.63 14.31 -4.22
C ARG A 138 4.18 15.49 -5.08
N ARG A 139 3.76 16.59 -4.44
CA ARG A 139 3.14 17.75 -5.11
C ARG A 139 1.93 17.31 -5.96
N MET A 140 1.04 16.56 -5.32
CA MET A 140 -0.19 16.04 -5.90
C MET A 140 -1.39 16.80 -5.32
N ALA A 141 -2.36 17.12 -6.17
CA ALA A 141 -3.64 17.71 -5.81
C ALA A 141 -4.77 16.71 -6.11
N MET A 142 -5.74 16.64 -5.20
CA MET A 142 -6.98 15.87 -5.34
C MET A 142 -8.12 16.87 -5.51
N PHE A 143 -9.00 16.61 -6.49
CA PHE A 143 -10.17 17.43 -6.81
C PHE A 143 -11.45 16.62 -6.54
N PRO A 144 -12.02 16.70 -5.33
CA PRO A 144 -13.19 15.89 -4.94
C PRO A 144 -14.39 16.07 -5.87
N GLU A 145 -14.55 17.25 -6.48
CA GLU A 145 -15.63 17.55 -7.42
C GLU A 145 -15.54 16.76 -8.74
N ARG A 146 -14.41 16.10 -9.00
CA ARG A 146 -14.16 15.22 -10.16
C ARG A 146 -14.19 13.73 -9.79
N ILE A 147 -14.63 13.42 -8.57
CA ILE A 147 -14.74 12.05 -8.04
C ILE A 147 -16.22 11.81 -7.74
N GLU A 148 -16.86 10.99 -8.56
CA GLU A 148 -18.26 10.62 -8.38
C GLU A 148 -18.35 9.35 -7.52
N MET A 149 -19.01 9.46 -6.38
CA MET A 149 -19.40 8.36 -5.50
C MET A 149 -20.46 8.86 -4.52
N SER A 150 -21.12 7.94 -3.83
CA SER A 150 -21.96 8.27 -2.68
C SER A 150 -21.13 8.89 -1.55
N ARG A 151 -21.82 9.59 -0.64
CA ARG A 151 -21.17 10.44 0.37
C ARG A 151 -20.27 9.64 1.31
N GLY A 152 -20.69 8.45 1.71
CA GLY A 152 -20.07 7.68 2.77
C GLY A 152 -20.32 8.28 4.15
N GLY A 153 -20.13 7.46 5.17
CA GLY A 153 -20.34 7.82 6.56
C GLY A 153 -21.81 8.07 6.95
N GLU A 154 -22.74 7.61 6.13
CA GLU A 154 -24.18 7.59 6.42
C GLU A 154 -24.51 6.47 7.41
N ASP A 155 -25.68 6.53 8.04
CA ASP A 155 -26.16 5.42 8.88
C ASP A 155 -26.57 4.24 8.00
N VAL A 156 -26.29 3.01 8.44
CA VAL A 156 -26.51 1.79 7.63
C VAL A 156 -27.97 1.68 7.17
N GLU A 157 -28.93 2.02 8.03
CA GLU A 157 -30.36 1.97 7.74
C GLU A 157 -30.77 2.90 6.60
N ALA A 158 -30.06 4.01 6.40
CA ALA A 158 -30.35 4.99 5.35
C ALA A 158 -29.86 4.54 3.96
N VAL A 159 -28.99 3.52 3.91
CA VAL A 159 -28.31 3.09 2.68
C VAL A 159 -28.51 1.61 2.38
N LEU A 160 -29.40 0.93 3.14
CA LEU A 160 -29.78 -0.45 2.89
C LEU A 160 -30.28 -0.64 1.46
N GLY A 161 -29.65 -1.57 0.73
CA GLY A 161 -29.99 -1.86 -0.67
C GLY A 161 -29.37 -0.91 -1.69
N ARG A 162 -28.41 -0.07 -1.29
CA ARG A 162 -27.54 0.64 -2.23
C ARG A 162 -26.66 -0.35 -2.99
N GLU A 163 -26.54 -0.14 -4.30
CA GLU A 163 -25.66 -0.91 -5.16
C GLU A 163 -24.18 -0.55 -4.90
N GLU A 164 -23.28 -1.53 -4.99
CA GLU A 164 -21.84 -1.37 -4.74
C GLU A 164 -21.22 -0.30 -5.65
N GLU A 165 -21.66 -0.21 -6.92
CA GLU A 165 -21.14 0.75 -7.89
C GLU A 165 -21.46 2.20 -7.53
N ALA A 166 -22.43 2.45 -6.64
CA ALA A 166 -22.70 3.77 -6.10
C ALA A 166 -21.73 4.16 -4.99
N GLU A 167 -21.03 3.20 -4.38
CA GLU A 167 -20.05 3.44 -3.31
C GLU A 167 -18.62 3.51 -3.84
N LEU A 168 -18.34 2.86 -4.96
CA LEU A 168 -17.03 2.88 -5.59
C LEU A 168 -16.76 4.21 -6.32
N PRO A 169 -15.58 4.82 -6.15
CA PRO A 169 -15.22 6.07 -6.82
C PRO A 169 -15.06 5.91 -8.33
N LYS A 170 -15.70 6.81 -9.08
CA LYS A 170 -15.48 7.02 -10.50
C LYS A 170 -14.71 8.32 -10.70
N TYR A 171 -13.54 8.19 -11.31
CA TYR A 171 -12.63 9.32 -11.51
C TYR A 171 -12.83 9.93 -12.89
N SER A 172 -13.02 11.25 -12.94
CA SER A 172 -12.91 12.03 -14.18
C SER A 172 -11.45 12.44 -14.44
N ASP A 173 -11.12 12.80 -15.68
CA ASP A 173 -9.77 13.25 -16.04
C ASP A 173 -9.30 14.41 -15.15
N GLY A 174 -8.12 14.24 -14.56
CA GLY A 174 -7.55 15.23 -13.64
C GLY A 174 -8.24 15.30 -12.28
N ALA A 175 -8.98 14.26 -11.87
CA ALA A 175 -9.39 14.09 -10.46
C ALA A 175 -8.18 14.10 -9.52
N PHE A 176 -7.05 13.60 -10.00
CA PHE A 176 -5.74 13.81 -9.40
C PHE A 176 -4.83 14.49 -10.40
N GLN A 177 -4.04 15.45 -9.91
CA GLN A 177 -3.06 16.17 -10.70
C GLN A 177 -1.72 16.20 -9.97
N ILE A 178 -0.62 16.12 -10.72
CA ILE A 178 0.74 16.28 -10.20
C ILE A 178 1.38 17.45 -10.92
N GLU A 179 2.08 18.30 -10.16
CA GLU A 179 2.84 19.38 -10.75
C GLU A 179 4.00 18.83 -11.62
N ALA A 180 4.17 19.36 -12.82
CA ALA A 180 5.28 19.00 -13.69
C ALA A 180 6.63 19.37 -13.04
N PRO A 181 7.62 18.44 -13.00
CA PRO A 181 8.97 18.78 -12.62
C PRO A 181 9.58 19.86 -13.54
N PRO A 182 10.61 20.61 -13.09
CA PRO A 182 11.31 21.55 -13.95
C PRO A 182 11.85 20.86 -15.21
N ASN A 183 11.67 21.47 -16.38
CA ASN A 183 12.07 20.93 -17.69
C ASN A 183 11.34 19.63 -18.10
N TYR A 184 10.24 19.27 -17.43
CA TYR A 184 9.40 18.16 -17.88
C TYR A 184 8.60 18.57 -19.11
N VAL A 185 8.72 17.78 -20.19
CA VAL A 185 7.94 17.99 -21.41
C VAL A 185 6.59 17.32 -21.22
N ILE A 186 5.54 18.12 -21.06
CA ILE A 186 4.18 17.63 -20.94
C ILE A 186 3.73 17.13 -22.32
N GLY A 187 3.60 15.82 -22.47
CA GLY A 187 3.09 15.15 -23.68
C GLY A 187 1.57 15.23 -23.76
N ASP A 188 0.90 14.07 -23.74
CA ASP A 188 -0.57 14.00 -23.71
C ASP A 188 -1.17 14.45 -22.36
N GLY A 189 -0.31 14.76 -21.38
CA GLY A 189 -0.66 15.20 -20.02
C GLY A 189 -1.00 14.07 -19.06
N ARG A 190 -0.91 12.79 -19.46
CA ARG A 190 -1.08 11.65 -18.55
C ARG A 190 0.22 11.39 -17.80
N VAL A 191 0.13 11.04 -16.52
CA VAL A 191 1.29 10.61 -15.74
C VAL A 191 1.68 9.18 -16.09
N VAL A 192 0.70 8.30 -16.28
CA VAL A 192 0.92 6.87 -16.57
C VAL A 192 0.41 6.57 -17.97
N SER A 193 1.29 6.08 -18.85
CA SER A 193 0.91 5.62 -20.18
C SER A 193 0.09 4.32 -20.10
N GLY A 194 -0.67 3.99 -21.14
CA GLY A 194 -1.46 2.74 -21.17
C GLY A 194 -0.60 1.48 -20.98
N GLU A 195 0.55 1.43 -21.65
CA GLU A 195 1.51 0.32 -21.51
C GLU A 195 2.08 0.22 -20.09
N LEU A 196 2.42 1.36 -19.47
CA LEU A 196 2.90 1.37 -18.10
C LEU A 196 1.80 0.96 -17.13
N LEU A 197 0.56 1.42 -17.34
CA LEU A 197 -0.59 1.07 -16.53
C LEU A 197 -0.82 -0.45 -16.50
N ASP A 198 -0.65 -1.13 -17.64
CA ASP A 198 -0.73 -2.59 -17.74
C ASP A 198 0.41 -3.32 -17.01
N GLN A 199 1.57 -2.68 -16.87
CA GLN A 199 2.70 -3.24 -16.11
C GLN A 199 2.55 -3.07 -14.61
N ILE A 200 2.08 -1.90 -14.15
CA ILE A 200 2.00 -1.59 -12.72
C ILE A 200 0.68 -2.05 -12.09
N MET A 201 -0.39 -2.19 -12.88
CA MET A 201 -1.72 -2.61 -12.43
C MET A 201 -2.37 -3.52 -13.48
N PRO A 202 -1.89 -4.76 -13.65
CA PRO A 202 -2.38 -5.67 -14.68
C PRO A 202 -3.89 -5.95 -14.59
N GLN A 203 -4.51 -6.26 -15.73
CA GLN A 203 -5.93 -6.61 -15.80
C GLN A 203 -6.14 -8.10 -15.49
N GLY A 204 -7.29 -8.46 -14.89
CA GLY A 204 -7.73 -9.86 -14.86
C GLY A 204 -8.37 -10.36 -13.56
N ALA A 205 -8.21 -9.64 -12.45
CA ALA A 205 -8.68 -10.13 -11.14
C ALA A 205 -10.07 -9.65 -10.71
N VAL A 206 -10.50 -8.46 -11.16
CA VAL A 206 -11.74 -7.80 -10.70
C VAL A 206 -12.44 -7.12 -11.88
N HIS A 207 -13.78 -7.13 -11.89
CA HIS A 207 -14.60 -6.48 -12.93
C HIS A 207 -14.35 -4.97 -13.02
N THR A 208 -14.20 -4.28 -11.88
CA THR A 208 -13.93 -2.84 -11.79
C THR A 208 -12.75 -2.57 -10.86
N HIS A 209 -11.64 -2.07 -11.41
CA HIS A 209 -10.45 -1.71 -10.63
C HIS A 209 -10.33 -0.19 -10.46
N THR A 210 -10.87 0.34 -9.35
CA THR A 210 -10.93 1.78 -9.06
C THR A 210 -9.56 2.45 -9.05
N MET A 211 -8.54 1.83 -8.44
CA MET A 211 -7.17 2.37 -8.45
C MET A 211 -6.54 2.40 -9.85
N ARG A 212 -6.84 1.43 -10.72
CA ARG A 212 -6.40 1.48 -12.11
C ARG A 212 -7.05 2.65 -12.85
N SER A 213 -8.34 2.91 -12.60
CA SER A 213 -9.06 4.09 -13.14
C SER A 213 -8.49 5.42 -12.61
N LEU A 214 -8.08 5.48 -11.34
CA LEU A 214 -7.38 6.65 -10.78
C LEU A 214 -6.08 6.92 -11.54
N LEU A 215 -5.22 5.90 -11.70
CA LEU A 215 -3.93 6.07 -12.40
C LEU A 215 -4.12 6.43 -13.88
N GLN A 216 -5.18 5.92 -14.51
CA GLN A 216 -5.52 6.24 -15.89
C GLN A 216 -5.93 7.70 -16.10
N THR A 217 -6.59 8.29 -15.10
CA THR A 217 -7.11 9.68 -15.14
C THR A 217 -6.16 10.69 -14.49
N LEU A 218 -5.04 10.22 -13.91
CA LEU A 218 -4.01 11.04 -13.29
C LEU A 218 -3.28 11.92 -14.32
N ARG A 219 -3.30 13.24 -14.09
CA ARG A 219 -2.72 14.23 -15.02
C ARG A 219 -1.47 14.89 -14.46
N VAL A 220 -0.53 15.21 -15.33
CA VAL A 220 0.56 16.14 -15.04
C VAL A 220 0.18 17.53 -15.55
N VAL A 221 0.36 18.56 -14.73
CA VAL A 221 -0.01 19.94 -15.04
C VAL A 221 1.18 20.89 -14.82
N PRO A 222 1.33 21.96 -15.60
CA PRO A 222 2.40 22.93 -15.38
C PRO A 222 2.21 23.66 -14.04
N SER A 223 3.29 24.17 -13.44
CA SER A 223 3.24 24.91 -12.18
C SER A 223 2.28 26.10 -12.19
N SER A 224 2.02 26.71 -13.34
CA SER A 224 1.06 27.82 -13.49
C SER A 224 -0.40 27.40 -13.31
N GLU A 225 -0.72 26.12 -13.52
CA GLU A 225 -2.07 25.55 -13.42
C GLU A 225 -2.25 24.69 -12.17
N PHE A 226 -1.17 24.41 -11.44
CA PHE A 226 -1.22 23.63 -10.20
C PHE A 226 -1.80 24.47 -9.06
N VAL A 227 -3.09 24.30 -8.79
CA VAL A 227 -3.81 24.99 -7.71
C VAL A 227 -4.18 24.02 -6.60
N CYS A 228 -3.78 24.33 -5.36
CA CYS A 228 -4.14 23.56 -4.18
C CYS A 228 -4.55 24.50 -3.04
N ASN A 229 -5.83 24.42 -2.64
CA ASN A 229 -6.41 25.28 -1.62
C ASN A 229 -6.06 24.83 -0.20
N GLN A 230 -5.87 23.53 0.01
CA GLN A 230 -5.55 22.93 1.29
C GLN A 230 -4.36 22.00 1.14
N TRP A 231 -3.25 22.39 1.76
CA TRP A 231 -2.03 21.59 1.76
C TRP A 231 -2.03 20.60 2.92
N ILE A 232 -1.74 19.35 2.59
CA ILE A 232 -1.47 18.28 3.55
C ILE A 232 0.00 17.90 3.36
N GLU A 233 0.84 18.21 4.34
CA GLU A 233 2.28 17.95 4.29
C GLU A 233 2.64 16.59 4.89
N GLU A 234 1.73 16.05 5.71
CA GLU A 234 1.84 14.76 6.36
C GLU A 234 1.61 13.59 5.39
N PRO A 235 2.33 12.47 5.57
CA PRO A 235 2.07 11.25 4.81
C PRO A 235 0.61 10.82 4.94
N THR A 236 -0.06 10.69 3.80
CA THR A 236 -1.49 10.37 3.72
C THR A 236 -1.69 9.20 2.75
N LEU A 237 -2.42 8.18 3.19
CA LEU A 237 -2.82 7.06 2.34
C LEU A 237 -4.27 7.23 1.91
N LEU A 238 -4.49 7.06 0.62
CA LEU A 238 -5.82 6.95 0.04
C LEU A 238 -6.20 5.46 0.05
N LEU A 239 -7.34 5.13 0.65
CA LEU A 239 -7.84 3.77 0.75
C LEU A 239 -9.24 3.70 0.16
N THR A 240 -9.48 2.80 -0.79
CA THR A 240 -10.82 2.44 -1.26
C THR A 240 -11.16 1.08 -0.69
N ARG A 241 -12.16 1.03 0.18
CA ARG A 241 -12.70 -0.25 0.69
C ARG A 241 -13.59 -0.87 -0.38
N PHE A 242 -13.63 -2.19 -0.44
CA PHE A 242 -14.40 -2.92 -1.45
C PHE A 242 -15.63 -3.67 -0.90
N GLU A 243 -15.64 -4.10 0.37
CA GLU A 243 -16.76 -4.89 0.87
C GLU A 243 -17.17 -4.59 2.31
N TYR A 244 -18.46 -4.78 2.57
CA TYR A 244 -19.07 -4.75 3.90
C TYR A 244 -18.74 -6.00 4.72
N ALA A 245 -18.34 -5.78 5.97
CA ALA A 245 -18.43 -6.69 7.12
C ALA A 245 -17.94 -8.15 6.94
N ASN A 246 -17.09 -8.42 5.95
CA ASN A 246 -16.38 -9.69 5.85
C ASN A 246 -14.97 -9.52 6.44
N LEU A 247 -14.65 -10.35 7.44
CA LEU A 247 -13.36 -10.35 8.15
C LEU A 247 -12.17 -10.37 7.17
N PHE A 248 -12.30 -11.10 6.06
CA PHE A 248 -11.24 -11.22 5.06
C PHE A 248 -10.97 -9.90 4.34
N HIS A 249 -12.02 -9.18 3.93
CA HIS A 249 -11.86 -7.92 3.20
C HIS A 249 -11.34 -6.82 4.12
N THR A 250 -11.83 -6.77 5.36
CA THR A 250 -11.28 -5.88 6.39
C THR A 250 -9.78 -6.15 6.58
N TYR A 251 -9.37 -7.41 6.75
CA TYR A 251 -7.95 -7.73 6.91
C TYR A 251 -7.10 -7.30 5.71
N THR A 252 -7.61 -7.46 4.49
CA THR A 252 -6.93 -7.04 3.26
C THR A 252 -6.73 -5.53 3.19
N ASP A 253 -7.69 -4.73 3.63
CA ASP A 253 -7.56 -3.26 3.68
C ASP A 253 -6.47 -2.83 4.67
N TRP A 254 -6.50 -3.38 5.89
CA TRP A 254 -5.48 -3.12 6.92
C TRP A 254 -4.09 -3.60 6.49
N TYR A 255 -4.02 -4.76 5.85
CA TYR A 255 -2.77 -5.29 5.30
C TYR A 255 -2.25 -4.37 4.20
N SER A 256 -3.08 -3.93 3.26
CA SER A 256 -2.70 -3.01 2.19
C SER A 256 -2.17 -1.69 2.73
N ALA A 257 -2.83 -1.11 3.74
CA ALA A 257 -2.37 0.10 4.41
C ALA A 257 -1.03 -0.10 5.13
N TYR A 258 -0.87 -1.23 5.83
CA TYR A 258 0.36 -1.60 6.53
C TYR A 258 1.52 -1.77 5.56
N VAL A 259 1.34 -2.59 4.52
CA VAL A 259 2.34 -2.88 3.49
C VAL A 259 2.75 -1.60 2.77
N THR A 260 1.78 -0.79 2.33
CA THR A 260 2.03 0.53 1.73
C THR A 260 2.89 1.40 2.63
N SER A 261 2.56 1.47 3.92
CA SER A 261 3.34 2.24 4.89
C SER A 261 4.76 1.71 5.07
N ARG A 262 5.00 0.40 4.99
CA ARG A 262 6.33 -0.21 5.17
C ARG A 262 7.20 -0.06 3.93
N VAL A 263 6.63 -0.26 2.73
CA VAL A 263 7.32 -0.05 1.45
C VAL A 263 7.70 1.41 1.26
N ALA A 264 6.79 2.35 1.58
CA ALA A 264 7.08 3.77 1.54
C ALA A 264 8.02 4.25 2.67
N GLY A 265 8.43 3.36 3.58
CA GLY A 265 9.40 3.67 4.64
C GLY A 265 8.92 4.69 5.68
N LEU A 266 7.61 4.78 5.93
CA LEU A 266 7.05 5.83 6.78
C LEU A 266 7.48 5.64 8.26
N PRO A 267 8.10 6.64 8.91
CA PRO A 267 8.57 6.51 10.29
C PRO A 267 7.43 6.58 11.32
N LYS A 268 6.28 7.15 10.94
CA LYS A 268 5.06 7.29 11.74
C LYS A 268 3.87 6.73 10.97
N ARG A 269 2.77 6.46 11.66
CA ARG A 269 1.52 6.02 11.03
C ARG A 269 0.93 7.18 10.22
N PRO A 270 0.58 6.98 8.94
CA PRO A 270 0.05 8.03 8.09
C PRO A 270 -1.39 8.40 8.46
N HIS A 271 -1.87 9.53 7.95
CA HIS A 271 -3.30 9.77 7.85
C HIS A 271 -3.94 8.83 6.83
N LEU A 272 -5.19 8.46 7.07
CA LEU A 272 -5.99 7.66 6.15
C LEU A 272 -7.14 8.52 5.65
N ILE A 273 -7.33 8.53 4.33
CA ILE A 273 -8.52 9.08 3.69
C ILE A 273 -9.20 7.92 2.99
N PHE A 274 -10.43 7.63 3.40
CA PHE A 274 -11.29 6.71 2.67
C PHE A 274 -11.82 7.42 1.43
N VAL A 275 -11.59 6.81 0.26
CA VAL A 275 -12.08 7.25 -1.04
C VAL A 275 -13.08 6.20 -1.51
N ASP A 276 -14.19 6.17 -0.80
CA ASP A 276 -15.35 5.30 -1.03
C ASP A 276 -16.58 5.89 -0.33
N GLY A 277 -17.76 5.38 -0.71
CA GLY A 277 -19.06 5.79 -0.19
C GLY A 277 -19.66 4.87 0.88
N HIS A 278 -18.84 4.09 1.60
CA HIS A 278 -19.36 3.14 2.59
C HIS A 278 -19.98 3.86 3.81
N CYS A 279 -20.99 3.24 4.41
CA CYS A 279 -21.63 3.71 5.64
C CYS A 279 -20.69 3.71 6.88
N LYS A 280 -21.16 4.26 7.99
CA LYS A 280 -20.48 4.22 9.31
C LYS A 280 -20.44 2.82 9.92
#